data_AF-B7KCQ4-F1
#
_entry.id   AF-B7KCQ4-F1
#
_cell.length_a   1.000
_cell.length_b   1.000
_cell.length_c   1.000
_cell.angle_alpha   90.00
_cell.angle_beta   90.00
_cell.angle_gamma   90.00
#
_symmetry.space_group_name_H-M   'P 1'
#
loop_
_entity.id
_entity.type
_entity.pdbx_description
1 polymer ?
#
loop_
_entity_poly.entity_id
_entity_poly.type
_entity_poly.pdbx_seq_one_letter_code
_entity_poly.pdbx_strand_id
1 'polypeptide(L)' 'MNKCFFCSGNLGEKQVTEIVRGGGNTATLKVKALVCQCCDERYYHTDVVRQFEEIKAKLKTQKTEDFKLVGQAFEIY' A
#
# COMPACT_ATOMS: atom_id res chain seq x y z
N MET A 1 -7.66 19.19 13.95
CA MET A 1 -7.51 19.30 12.49
C MET A 1 -6.32 18.44 12.10
N ASN A 2 -6.51 17.38 11.31
CA ASN A 2 -5.42 16.47 10.97
C ASN A 2 -4.49 17.17 9.97
N LYS A 3 -3.26 17.47 10.41
CA LYS A 3 -2.22 18.15 9.63
C LYS A 3 -1.16 17.15 9.20
N CYS A 4 -0.64 17.35 7.99
CA CYS A 4 0.49 16.58 7.48
C CYS A 4 1.75 16.91 8.29
N PHE A 5 2.43 15.89 8.80
CA PHE A 5 3.70 16.05 9.53
C PHE A 5 4.85 16.51 8.62
N PHE A 6 4.75 16.31 7.30
CA PHE A 6 5.79 16.69 6.34
C PHE A 6 5.68 18.16 5.91
N CYS A 7 4.48 18.66 5.59
CA CYS A 7 4.31 20.01 5.02
C CYS A 7 3.27 20.89 5.74
N SER A 8 2.67 20.44 6.85
CA SER A 8 1.56 21.13 7.55
C SER A 8 0.29 21.36 6.71
N GLY A 9 0.18 20.74 5.54
CA GLY A 9 -1.03 20.71 4.70
C GLY A 9 -2.19 19.96 5.35
N ASN A 10 -3.40 20.15 4.80
CA ASN A 10 -4.59 19.46 5.30
C ASN A 10 -4.62 18.00 4.84
N LEU A 11 -5.01 17.10 5.74
CA LEU A 11 -5.22 15.69 5.44
C LEU A 11 -6.69 15.42 5.12
N GLY A 12 -6.95 14.60 4.11
CA GLY A 12 -8.29 14.09 3.79
C GLY A 12 -8.28 12.57 3.61
N GLU A 13 -9.36 11.90 4.00
CA GLU A 13 -9.52 10.47 3.73
C GLU A 13 -9.70 10.22 2.23
N LYS A 14 -8.92 9.30 1.67
CA LYS A 14 -9.04 8.85 0.28
C LYS A 14 -8.88 7.33 0.21
N GLN A 15 -9.52 6.72 -0.79
CA GLN A 15 -9.16 5.37 -1.20
C GLN A 15 -7.96 5.44 -2.14
N VAL A 16 -6.85 4.82 -1.74
CA VAL A 16 -5.61 4.76 -2.52
C VAL A 16 -5.33 3.34 -2.98
N THR A 17 -4.61 3.23 -4.09
CA THR A 17 -4.08 1.94 -4.56
C THR A 17 -2.63 1.83 -4.10
N GLU A 18 -2.33 0.77 -3.37
CA GLU A 18 -0.98 0.46 -2.87
C GLU A 18 -0.43 -0.78 -3.56
N ILE A 19 0.89 -0.77 -3.76
CA ILE A 19 1.63 -1.85 -4.40
C ILE A 19 2.58 -2.44 -3.36
N VAL A 20 2.31 -3.68 -2.93
CA VAL A 20 3.14 -4.41 -1.97
C VAL A 20 4.02 -5.39 -2.73
N ARG A 21 5.32 -5.36 -2.46
CA ARG A 21 6.31 -6.25 -3.10
C ARG A 21 6.95 -7.20 -2.08
N GLY A 22 7.16 -8.46 -2.47
CA GLY A 22 7.83 -9.47 -1.64
C GLY A 22 8.35 -10.65 -2.46
N GLY A 23 9.64 -10.97 -2.36
CA GLY A 23 10.25 -12.13 -3.03
C GLY A 23 10.14 -12.08 -4.56
N GLY A 24 10.27 -10.90 -5.17
CA GLY A 24 10.09 -10.68 -6.62
C GLY A 24 8.62 -10.57 -7.06
N ASN A 25 7.66 -10.99 -6.22
CA ASN A 25 6.24 -10.90 -6.51
C ASN A 25 5.65 -9.55 -6.09
N THR A 26 4.53 -9.17 -6.73
CA THR A 26 3.81 -7.93 -6.47
C THR A 26 2.33 -8.19 -6.28
N ALA A 27 1.72 -7.56 -5.26
CA ALA A 27 0.28 -7.49 -5.06
C ALA A 27 -0.19 -6.04 -5.05
N THR A 28 -1.42 -5.82 -5.50
CA THR A 28 -2.06 -4.50 -5.46
C THR A 28 -3.32 -4.58 -4.61
N LEU A 29 -3.52 -3.60 -3.74
CA LEU A 29 -4.73 -3.50 -2.92
C LEU A 29 -5.23 -2.05 -2.82
N LYS A 30 -6.55 -1.90 -2.67
CA LYS A 30 -7.18 -0.60 -2.39
C LYS A 30 -7.42 -0.47 -0.89
N VAL A 31 -6.91 0.59 -0.28
CA VAL A 31 -7.05 0.85 1.15
C VAL A 31 -7.49 2.28 1.39
N LYS A 32 -8.09 2.55 2.55
CA LYS A 32 -8.33 3.91 3.02
C LYS A 32 -7.08 4.45 3.70
N ALA A 33 -6.75 5.71 3.42
CA ALA A 33 -5.66 6.42 4.05
C ALA A 33 -5.99 7.90 4.19
N LEU A 34 -5.34 8.58 5.13
CA LEU A 34 -5.29 10.04 5.14
C LEU A 34 -4.21 10.48 4.17
N VAL A 35 -4.58 11.30 3.19
CA VAL A 35 -3.66 11.81 2.16
C VAL A 35 -3.57 13.32 2.26
N CYS A 36 -2.35 13.84 2.25
CA CYS A 36 -2.12 15.27 2.21
C CYS A 36 -2.59 15.85 0.88
N GLN A 37 -3.42 16.89 0.97
CA GLN A 37 -3.93 17.59 -0.22
C GLN A 37 -2.89 18.50 -0.89
N CYS A 38 -1.68 18.62 -0.33
CA CYS A 38 -0.61 19.49 -0.83
C CYS A 38 0.60 18.73 -1.36
N CYS A 39 1.02 17.64 -0.70
CA CYS A 39 2.25 16.92 -1.03
C CYS A 39 2.06 15.40 -1.21
N ASP A 40 0.82 14.92 -1.20
CA ASP A 40 0.44 13.50 -1.37
C ASP A 40 1.00 12.49 -0.36
N GLU A 41 1.61 12.97 0.73
CA GLU A 41 2.02 12.13 1.87
C GLU A 41 0.82 11.33 2.40
N ARG A 42 1.04 10.03 2.67
CA ARG A 42 -0.02 9.08 3.04
C ARG A 42 0.19 8.56 4.46
N TYR A 43 -0.88 8.57 5.24
CA TYR A 43 -0.89 8.05 6.60
C TYR A 43 -1.91 6.91 6.69
N TYR A 44 -1.41 5.74 7.08
CA TYR A 44 -2.18 4.51 7.21
C TYR A 44 -2.52 4.25 8.66
N HIS A 45 -3.72 3.70 8.90
CA HIS A 45 -4.03 3.12 10.20
C HIS A 45 -3.23 1.83 10.40
N THR A 46 -2.97 1.46 11.65
CA THR A 46 -2.08 0.35 12.00
C THR A 46 -2.55 -1.00 11.45
N ASP A 47 -3.86 -1.21 11.32
CA ASP A 47 -4.43 -2.41 10.70
C ASP A 47 -4.06 -2.55 9.21
N VAL A 48 -4.10 -1.45 8.45
CA VAL A 48 -3.68 -1.40 7.05
C VAL A 48 -2.18 -1.69 6.94
N VAL A 49 -1.37 -1.15 7.84
CA VAL A 49 0.08 -1.46 7.88
C VAL A 49 0.32 -2.94 8.14
N ARG A 50 -0.38 -3.56 9.10
CA ARG A 50 -0.30 -5.00 9.36
C ARG A 50 -0.72 -5.83 8.15
N GLN A 51 -1.79 -5.43 7.46
CA GLN A 51 -2.22 -6.08 6.22
C GLN A 51 -1.11 -6.03 5.14
N PHE A 52 -0.39 -4.92 5.01
CA PHE A 52 0.75 -4.83 4.10
C PHE A 52 1.87 -5.81 4.47
N GLU A 53 2.18 -5.93 5.76
CA GLU A 53 3.21 -6.85 6.27
C GLU A 53 2.84 -8.32 6.02
N GLU A 54 1.58 -8.69 6.25
CA GLU A 54 1.04 -10.02 5.97
C GLU A 54 1.12 -10.36 4.48
N ILE A 55 0.68 -9.46 3.60
CA ILE A 55 0.76 -9.63 2.15
C ILE A 55 2.22 -9.77 1.71
N LYS A 56 3.11 -8.92 2.23
CA LYS A 56 4.55 -8.99 1.93
C LYS A 56 5.15 -10.34 2.33
N ALA A 57 4.77 -10.89 3.48
CA ALA A 57 5.22 -12.21 3.93
C ALA A 57 4.67 -13.35 3.05
N LYS A 58 3.38 -13.29 2.68
CA LYS A 58 2.77 -14.23 1.74
C LYS A 58 3.46 -14.23 0.37
N LEU A 59 3.69 -13.04 -0.21
CA LEU A 59 4.41 -12.89 -1.48
C LEU A 59 5.84 -13.46 -1.43
N LYS A 60 6.58 -13.20 -0.35
CA LYS A 60 7.93 -13.75 -0.14
C LYS A 60 7.97 -15.27 -0.06
N THR A 61 6.94 -15.88 0.53
CA THR A 61 6.84 -17.33 0.74
C THR A 61 5.98 -18.04 -0.32
N GLN A 62 5.50 -17.30 -1.32
CA GLN A 62 4.60 -17.76 -2.37
C GLN A 62 3.26 -18.36 -1.89
N LYS A 63 2.88 -18.13 -0.62
CA LYS A 63 1.59 -18.53 -0.03
C LYS A 63 0.47 -17.59 -0.47
N THR A 64 0.11 -17.68 -1.74
CA THR A 64 -0.78 -16.74 -2.44
C THR A 64 -2.06 -17.40 -2.93
N GLU A 65 -2.45 -18.51 -2.31
CA GLU A 65 -3.61 -19.32 -2.72
C GLU A 65 -4.93 -18.52 -2.62
N ASP A 66 -4.97 -17.51 -1.75
CA ASP A 66 -6.09 -16.60 -1.56
C ASP A 66 -5.99 -15.30 -2.40
N PHE A 67 -4.95 -15.15 -3.24
CA PHE A 67 -4.77 -13.97 -4.08
C PHE A 67 -5.28 -14.22 -5.49
N LYS A 68 -5.80 -13.17 -6.13
CA LYS A 68 -6.16 -13.21 -7.54
C LYS A 68 -4.96 -12.82 -8.39
N LEU A 69 -4.50 -13.73 -9.25
CA LEU A 69 -3.48 -13.42 -10.25
C LEU A 69 -4.03 -12.38 -11.23
N VAL A 70 -3.30 -11.27 -11.39
CA VAL A 70 -3.67 -10.17 -12.29
C VAL A 70 -2.46 -9.76 -13.13
N GLY A 71 -2.57 -9.92 -14.44
CA GLY A 71 -1.53 -9.52 -15.40
C GLY A 71 -0.21 -10.26 -15.23
N GLN A 72 0.83 -9.72 -15.89
CA GLN A 72 2.21 -10.16 -15.78
C GLN A 72 3.08 -8.97 -15.38
N ALA A 73 4.07 -9.20 -14.53
CA ALA A 73 5.08 -8.21 -14.17
C ALA A 73 6.40 -8.56 -14.87
N PHE A 74 7.07 -7.54 -15.39
CA PHE A 74 8.36 -7.67 -16.07
C PHE A 74 9.38 -6.79 -15.35
N GLU A 75 10.56 -7.34 -15.09
CA GLU A 75 11.73 -6.60 -14.63
C GLU A 75 12.72 -6.51 -15.80
N ILE A 76 13.14 -5.29 -16.14
CA ILE A 76 14.11 -5.04 -17.21
C ILE A 76 15.47 -4.84 -16.56
N TYR A 77 16.45 -5.61 -17.00
CA TYR A 77 17.86 -5.52 -16.61
C TYR A 77 18.71 -5.02 -17.78
#